data_AF-A0A6L5FPF6-F1
#
_entry.id   AF-A0A6L5FPF6-F1
#
_cell.length_a   1.000
_cell.length_b   1.000
_cell.length_c   1.000
_cell.angle_alpha   90.00
_cell.angle_beta   90.00
_cell.angle_gamma   90.00
#
_symmetry.space_group_name_H-M   'P 1'
#
loop_
_entity.id
_entity.type
_entity.pdbx_description
1 polymer ?
#
loop_
_entity_poly.entity_id
_entity_poly.type
_entity_poly.pdbx_seq_one_letter_code
_entity_poly.pdbx_strand_id
1 'polypeptide(L)'
;MSIALAVVYLAIAGAVVCWIVGAVYFARALAAIGQEDRLLRWLAIVAWPFARGRFKGAAAGYADVVNKALVAFIACIIALVAATAVATNLARIAK
;
A
#
# COMPACT_ATOMS: atom_id res chain seq x y z
N MET A 1 -6.74 -5.31 -27.45
CA MET A 1 -6.33 -5.26 -26.03
C MET A 1 -7.18 -6.28 -25.28
N SER A 2 -6.60 -7.30 -24.66
CA SER A 2 -7.36 -8.31 -23.90
C SER A 2 -7.80 -7.73 -22.56
N ILE A 3 -8.91 -8.23 -22.01
CA ILE A 3 -9.42 -7.82 -20.69
C ILE A 3 -8.34 -7.99 -19.61
N ALA A 4 -7.56 -9.08 -19.67
CA ALA A 4 -6.45 -9.33 -18.76
C ALA A 4 -5.36 -8.24 -18.81
N LEU A 5 -4.99 -7.74 -20.00
CA LEU A 5 -4.02 -6.64 -20.13
C LEU A 5 -4.58 -5.33 -19.55
N ALA A 6 -5.86 -5.03 -19.76
CA ALA A 6 -6.50 -3.87 -19.15
C ALA A 6 -6.47 -3.94 -17.61
N VAL A 7 -6.75 -5.11 -17.03
CA VAL A 7 -6.69 -5.35 -15.59
C VAL A 7 -5.26 -5.21 -15.06
N VAL A 8 -4.24 -5.68 -15.80
CA VAL A 8 -2.82 -5.48 -15.46
C VAL A 8 -2.48 -4.01 -15.35
N TYR A 9 -2.82 -3.18 -16.35
CA TYR A 9 -2.52 -1.75 -16.31
C TYR A 9 -3.26 -1.04 -15.17
N LEU A 10 -4.53 -1.39 -14.94
CA LEU A 10 -5.32 -0.82 -13.86
C LEU A 10 -4.74 -1.19 -12.48
N ALA A 11 -4.32 -2.44 -12.31
CA ALA A 11 -3.69 -2.91 -11.08
C ALA A 11 -2.36 -2.19 -10.80
N ILE A 12 -1.55 -1.96 -11.84
CA ILE A 12 -0.31 -1.17 -11.72
C ILE A 12 -0.63 0.27 -11.32
N ALA A 13 -1.57 0.93 -12.02
CA ALA A 13 -1.96 2.30 -11.70
C ALA A 13 -2.51 2.41 -10.27
N GLY A 14 -3.38 1.48 -9.86
CA GLY A 14 -3.91 1.40 -8.50
C GLY A 14 -2.82 1.20 -7.46
N ALA A 15 -1.85 0.31 -7.72
CA ALA A 15 -0.71 0.10 -6.84
C ALA A 15 0.14 1.36 -6.70
N VAL A 16 0.43 2.07 -7.78
CA VAL A 16 1.19 3.34 -7.75
C VAL A 16 0.46 4.40 -6.93
N VAL A 17 -0.85 4.58 -7.17
CA VAL A 17 -1.66 5.54 -6.40
C VAL A 17 -1.69 5.18 -4.92
N CYS A 18 -1.90 3.90 -4.58
CA CYS A 18 -1.89 3.43 -3.19
C CYS A 18 -0.54 3.66 -2.52
N TRP A 19 0.55 3.44 -3.25
CA TRP A 19 1.91 3.66 -2.74
C TRP A 19 2.18 5.14 -2.46
N ILE A 20 1.79 6.04 -3.37
CA ILE A 20 1.94 7.49 -3.19
C ILE A 20 1.12 7.96 -2.00
N VAL A 21 -0.15 7.56 -1.91
CA VAL A 21 -1.03 7.90 -0.77
C VAL A 21 -0.42 7.38 0.53
N GLY A 22 -0.01 6.12 0.57
CA GLY A 22 0.65 5.54 1.74
C GLY A 22 1.89 6.33 2.17
N ALA A 23 2.78 6.69 1.23
CA ALA A 23 4.00 7.44 1.51
C ALA A 23 3.71 8.85 2.05
N VAL A 24 2.76 9.58 1.45
CA VAL A 24 2.39 10.94 1.89
C VAL A 24 1.81 10.91 3.30
N TYR A 25 0.86 10.01 3.57
CA TYR A 25 0.24 9.92 4.89
C TYR A 25 1.19 9.36 5.95
N PHE A 26 2.13 8.50 5.57
CA PHE A 26 3.20 8.03 6.44
C PHE A 26 4.13 9.18 6.85
N ALA A 27 4.54 10.03 5.90
CA ALA A 27 5.32 11.23 6.20
C ALA A 27 4.56 12.20 7.12
N ARG A 28 3.25 12.40 6.88
CA ARG A 28 2.38 13.23 7.74
C ARG A 28 2.24 12.66 9.15
N ALA A 29 2.09 11.34 9.28
CA ALA A 29 2.05 10.68 10.58
C ALA A 29 3.38 10.88 11.35
N LEU A 30 4.52 10.71 10.68
CA LEU A 30 5.84 10.95 11.28
C LEU A 30 6.07 12.41 11.67
N ALA A 31 5.50 13.36 10.93
CA ALA A 31 5.54 14.78 11.28
C ALA A 31 4.65 15.08 12.50
N ALA A 32 3.48 14.43 12.59
CA ALA A 32 2.53 14.61 13.69
C ALA A 32 3.00 14.02 15.04
N ILE A 33 3.92 13.05 15.04
CA ILE A 33 4.53 12.49 16.26
C ILE A 33 5.50 13.50 16.93
N GLY A 34 5.98 14.51 16.19
CA GLY A 34 6.95 15.48 16.71
C GLY A 34 8.37 14.92 16.80
N GLN A 35 9.36 15.80 17.05
CA GLN A 35 10.78 15.39 17.15
C GLN A 35 11.16 14.81 18.53
N GLU A 36 10.37 15.10 19.57
CA GLU A 36 10.69 14.73 20.95
C GLU A 36 10.57 13.22 21.20
N ASP A 37 9.64 12.55 20.51
CA ASP A 37 9.41 11.10 20.62
C ASP A 37 10.26 10.30 19.60
N ARG A 38 11.59 10.49 19.62
CA ARG A 38 12.55 9.84 18.70
C ARG A 38 12.44 8.31 18.70
N LEU A 39 12.12 7.71 19.85
CA LEU A 39 11.97 6.26 20.02
C LEU A 39 10.68 5.76 19.36
N LEU A 40 9.57 6.50 19.49
CA LEU A 40 8.30 6.21 18.83
C LEU A 40 8.43 6.34 17.31
N ARG A 41 9.22 7.31 16.84
CA ARG A 41 9.50 7.56 15.44
C ARG A 41 10.33 6.42 14.82
N TRP A 42 11.32 5.91 15.54
CA TRP A 42 12.08 4.71 15.13
C TRP A 42 11.21 3.45 15.10
N LEU A 43 10.36 3.25 16.12
CA LEU A 43 9.37 2.17 16.14
C LEU A 43 8.39 2.28 14.97
N ALA A 44 7.96 3.49 14.63
CA ALA A 44 7.11 3.72 13.45
C ALA A 44 7.83 3.30 12.16
N ILE A 45 9.12 3.58 12.01
CA ILE A 45 9.87 3.22 10.79
C ILE A 45 10.10 1.70 10.69
N VAL A 46 10.55 1.06 11.77
CA VAL A 46 10.97 -0.35 11.76
C VAL A 46 9.80 -1.32 11.95
N ALA A 47 8.84 -0.93 12.79
CA ALA A 47 7.78 -1.78 13.29
C ALA A 47 6.43 -1.06 13.22
N TRP A 48 6.15 -0.37 12.12
CA TRP A 48 4.92 0.37 11.86
C TRP A 48 3.62 -0.32 12.33
N PRO A 49 3.37 -1.62 12.02
CA PRO A 49 2.14 -2.28 12.47
C PRO A 49 2.03 -2.35 14.01
N PHE A 50 3.15 -2.44 14.72
CA PHE A 50 3.19 -2.45 16.18
C PHE A 50 3.17 -1.04 16.79
N ALA A 51 3.69 -0.04 16.06
CA ALA A 51 3.68 1.36 16.49
C ALA A 51 2.28 1.99 16.45
N ARG A 52 1.37 1.47 15.61
CA ARG A 52 0.00 1.96 15.45
C ARG A 52 -0.73 2.14 16.79
N GLY A 53 -0.62 1.16 17.69
CA GLY A 53 -1.30 1.18 18.99
C GLY A 53 -0.82 2.28 19.93
N ARG A 54 0.29 2.95 19.60
CA ARG A 54 0.83 4.06 20.38
C ARG A 54 0.61 5.44 19.74
N PHE A 55 0.13 5.50 18.51
CA PHE A 55 -0.22 6.78 17.89
C PHE A 55 -1.47 7.36 18.54
N LYS A 56 -1.44 8.66 18.83
CA LYS A 56 -2.57 9.42 19.40
C LYS A 56 -2.88 10.63 18.53
N GLY A 57 -4.12 11.12 18.63
CA GLY A 57 -4.57 12.32 17.91
C GLY A 57 -4.42 12.21 16.39
N ALA A 58 -3.94 13.28 15.75
CA ALA A 58 -3.81 13.35 14.29
C ALA A 58 -2.91 12.24 13.70
N ALA A 59 -1.87 11.81 14.42
CA ALA A 59 -0.98 10.73 13.99
C ALA A 59 -1.73 9.39 13.83
N ALA A 60 -2.71 9.11 14.70
CA ALA A 60 -3.53 7.90 14.60
C ALA A 60 -4.44 7.92 13.36
N GLY A 61 -5.01 9.07 13.03
CA GLY A 61 -5.83 9.25 11.83
C GLY A 61 -5.02 9.04 10.55
N TYR A 62 -3.83 9.63 10.46
CA TYR A 62 -2.93 9.40 9.33
C TYR A 62 -2.48 7.94 9.22
N ALA A 63 -2.20 7.27 10.35
CA ALA A 63 -1.80 5.88 10.34
C ALA A 63 -2.90 4.91 9.87
N ASP A 64 -4.17 5.21 10.12
CA ASP A 64 -5.28 4.43 9.58
C ASP A 64 -5.35 4.52 8.05
N VAL A 65 -5.13 5.71 7.48
CA VAL A 65 -5.07 5.90 6.03
C VAL A 65 -3.92 5.12 5.40
N VAL A 66 -2.75 5.12 6.03
CA VAL A 66 -1.60 4.33 5.57
C VAL A 66 -1.92 2.84 5.54
N ASN A 67 -2.59 2.31 6.57
CA ASN A 67 -2.95 0.89 6.61
C ASN A 67 -3.97 0.52 5.54
N LYS A 68 -4.97 1.37 5.30
CA LYS A 68 -5.93 1.19 4.20
C LYS A 68 -5.22 1.21 2.85
N ALA A 69 -4.29 2.14 2.64
CA ALA A 69 -3.49 2.22 1.42
C ALA A 69 -2.61 0.97 1.22
N LEU A 70 -2.02 0.43 2.30
CA LEU A 70 -1.26 -0.82 2.28
C LEU A 70 -2.12 -2.02 1.88
N VAL A 71 -3.31 -2.16 2.46
CA VAL A 71 -4.25 -3.23 2.11
C VAL A 71 -4.68 -3.12 0.64
N ALA A 72 -5.04 -1.92 0.19
CA ALA A 72 -5.40 -1.67 -1.21
C ALA A 72 -4.23 -1.95 -2.17
N PHE A 73 -3.01 -1.59 -1.80
CA PHE A 73 -1.80 -1.90 -2.55
C PHE A 73 -1.61 -3.41 -2.69
N ILE A 74 -1.71 -4.17 -1.59
CA ILE A 74 -1.59 -5.64 -1.61
C ILE A 74 -2.67 -6.25 -2.51
N ALA A 75 -3.92 -5.78 -2.42
CA ALA A 75 -4.99 -6.23 -3.29
C ALA A 75 -4.69 -5.96 -4.78
N CYS A 76 -4.13 -4.79 -5.12
CA CYS A 76 -3.71 -4.48 -6.47
C CYS A 76 -2.60 -5.42 -6.95
N ILE A 77 -1.61 -5.74 -6.11
CA ILE A 77 -0.54 -6.69 -6.46
C ILE A 77 -1.10 -8.10 -6.69
N ILE A 78 -2.04 -8.56 -5.85
CA ILE A 78 -2.70 -9.86 -6.04
C ILE A 78 -3.45 -9.90 -7.36
N ALA A 79 -4.22 -8.84 -7.68
CA ALA A 79 -4.94 -8.73 -8.94
C ALA A 79 -3.99 -8.73 -10.15
N LEU A 80 -2.84 -8.04 -10.03
CA LEU A 80 -1.79 -8.03 -11.06
C LEU A 80 -1.23 -9.44 -11.31
N VAL A 81 -0.91 -10.18 -10.25
CA VAL A 81 -0.40 -11.55 -10.35
C VAL A 81 -1.45 -12.49 -10.95
N ALA A 82 -2.71 -12.38 -10.51
CA ALA A 82 -3.80 -13.18 -11.05
C ALA A 82 -4.04 -12.90 -12.54
N ALA A 83 -4.08 -11.63 -12.95
CA ALA A 83 -4.30 -11.24 -14.33
C ALA A 83 -3.16 -11.68 -15.26
N THR A 84 -1.91 -11.58 -14.81
CA THR A 84 -0.74 -12.08 -15.56
C THR A 84 -0.74 -13.61 -15.64
N ALA A 85 -1.12 -14.32 -14.57
CA ALA A 85 -1.27 -15.77 -14.59
C ALA A 85 -2.37 -16.22 -15.56
N VAL A 86 -3.53 -15.54 -15.58
CA VAL A 86 -4.61 -15.84 -16.54
C VAL A 86 -4.16 -15.58 -17.97
N ALA A 87 -3.50 -14.44 -18.24
CA ALA A 87 -3.02 -14.11 -19.58
C ALA A 87 -2.01 -15.15 -20.10
N THR A 88 -1.08 -15.59 -19.26
CA THR A 88 -0.06 -16.58 -19.64
C THR A 88 -0.65 -17.98 -19.84
N ASN A 89 -1.57 -18.42 -18.97
CA ASN A 89 -2.22 -19.72 -19.13
C ASN A 89 -3.15 -19.77 -20.34
N LEU A 90 -3.95 -18.72 -20.60
CA LEU A 90 -4.77 -18.63 -21.80
C LEU A 90 -3.92 -18.67 -23.07
N ALA A 91 -2.80 -17.94 -23.09
CA ALA A 91 -1.88 -17.95 -24.23
C ALA A 91 -1.25 -19.33 -24.48
N ARG A 92 -1.04 -20.13 -23.42
CA ARG A 92 -0.53 -21.51 -23.54
C ARG A 92 -1.58 -22.48 -24.04
N ILE A 93 -2.83 -22.38 -23.58
CA ILE A 93 -3.92 -23.31 -23.93
C ILE A 93 -4.49 -23.02 -25.33
N ALA A 94 -4.48 -21.76 -25.76
CA ALA A 94 -4.98 -21.34 -27.07
C ALA A 94 -4.03 -21.64 -28.24
N LYS A 95 -2.90 -22.31 -27.99
CA LYS A 95 -1.90 -22.71 -28.98
C LYS A 95 -1.92 -24.21 -29.14
#